data_AF-A0A1H1XFJ9-F1
#
_entry.id   AF-A0A1H1XFJ9-F1
#
_cell.length_a   1.000
_cell.length_b   1.000
_cell.length_c   1.000
_cell.angle_alpha   90.00
_cell.angle_beta   90.00
_cell.angle_gamma   90.00
#
_symmetry.space_group_name_H-M   'P 1'
#
loop_
_entity.id
_entity.type
_entity.pdbx_description
1 polymer ?
#
loop_
_entity_poly.entity_id
_entity_poly.type
_entity_poly.pdbx_seq_one_letter_code
_entity_poly.pdbx_strand_id
1 'polypeptide(L)' 'MGEAATRYNMAMRYRDSGDLAATVAQLEQVVELDRQVEHPDLADDTAMLEQVRRELAQAPTET' A
#
# COMPACT_ATOMS: atom_id res chain seq x y z
N MET A 1 -1.47 6.96 16.98
CA MET A 1 -0.53 7.22 15.86
C MET A 1 0.59 6.23 15.94
N GLY A 2 0.93 5.58 14.83
CA GLY A 2 2.23 4.93 14.74
C GLY A 2 2.27 3.90 13.64
N GLU A 3 1.48 2.84 13.80
CA GLU A 3 1.69 1.62 13.03
C GLU A 3 1.27 1.74 11.55
N ALA A 4 0.05 2.21 11.28
CA ALA A 4 -0.44 2.45 9.92
C ALA A 4 0.44 3.47 9.18
N ALA A 5 0.70 4.64 9.80
CA ALA A 5 1.59 5.65 9.21
C ALA A 5 3.03 5.14 8.97
N THR A 6 3.58 4.31 9.86
CA THR A 6 4.93 3.71 9.66
C THR A 6 4.93 2.76 8.46
N ARG A 7 3.91 1.91 8.36
CA ARG A 7 3.74 0.98 7.23
C ARG A 7 3.50 1.71 5.93
N TYR A 8 2.69 2.77 5.93
CA TYR A 8 2.49 3.61 4.75
C TYR A 8 3.82 4.21 4.27
N ASN A 9 4.63 4.75 5.17
CA ASN A 9 5.96 5.25 4.84
C ASN A 9 6.90 4.17 4.29
N MET A 10 6.82 2.93 4.79
CA MET A 10 7.55 1.80 4.22
C MET A 10 7.05 1.44 2.83
N ALA A 11 5.74 1.37 2.64
CA ALA A 11 5.11 1.14 1.34
C ALA A 11 5.62 2.15 0.30
N MET A 12 5.66 3.43 0.66
CA MET A 12 6.13 4.47 -0.24
C MET A 12 7.62 4.34 -0.61
N ARG A 13 8.46 3.86 0.33
CA ARG A 13 9.86 3.55 0.01
C ARG A 13 10.01 2.35 -0.92
N TYR A 14 9.23 1.29 -0.70
CA TYR A 14 9.22 0.13 -1.62
C TYR A 14 8.77 0.54 -3.01
N ARG A 15 7.75 1.39 -3.09
CA ARG A 15 7.23 1.90 -4.36
C ARG A 15 8.27 2.72 -5.12
N ASP A 16 8.99 3.60 -4.43
CA ASP A 16 10.09 4.38 -5.01
C ASP A 16 11.20 3.48 -5.58
N SER A 17 11.48 2.34 -4.94
CA SER A 17 12.39 1.32 -5.45
C SER A 17 11.82 0.40 -6.54
N GLY A 18 10.54 0.54 -6.89
CA GLY A 18 9.85 -0.31 -7.87
C GLY A 18 9.43 -1.68 -7.33
N ASP A 19 9.60 -1.96 -6.03
CA ASP A 19 9.12 -3.19 -5.40
C ASP A 19 7.61 -3.09 -5.12
N LEU A 20 6.83 -3.24 -6.19
CA LEU A 20 5.37 -3.13 -6.14
C LEU A 20 4.74 -4.24 -5.29
N ALA A 21 5.37 -5.42 -5.22
CA ALA A 21 4.88 -6.52 -4.38
C ALA A 21 5.00 -6.19 -2.88
N ALA A 22 6.16 -5.69 -2.43
CA ALA A 22 6.34 -5.24 -1.07
C ALA A 22 5.46 -4.02 -0.74
N THR A 23 5.27 -3.12 -1.72
CA THR A 23 4.35 -1.98 -1.59
C THR A 23 2.92 -2.44 -1.28
N VAL A 24 2.38 -3.38 -2.06
CA VAL A 24 1.04 -3.95 -1.85
C VAL A 24 0.92 -4.57 -0.45
N ALA A 25 1.89 -5.40 -0.05
CA ALA A 25 1.85 -6.07 1.25
C ALA A 25 1.80 -5.08 2.43
N GLN A 26 2.52 -3.95 2.34
CA GLN A 26 2.44 -2.91 3.37
C GLN A 26 1.11 -2.16 3.35
N LEU A 27 0.61 -1.77 2.17
CA LEU A 27 -0.67 -1.06 2.04
C LEU A 27 -1.88 -1.90 2.48
N GLU A 28 -1.86 -3.22 2.28
CA GLU A 28 -2.90 -4.12 2.81
C GLU A 28 -3.01 -4.03 4.34
N GLN A 29 -1.86 -3.96 5.02
CA GLN A 29 -1.82 -3.81 6.48
C GLN A 29 -2.27 -2.41 6.92
N VAL A 30 -1.94 -1.37 6.16
CA VAL A 30 -2.42 0.00 6.43
C VAL A 30 -3.94 0.04 6.37
N VAL A 31 -4.54 -0.45 5.27
CA VAL A 31 -5.99 -0.47 5.07
C VAL A 31 -6.70 -1.27 6.18
N GLU A 32 -6.15 -2.42 6.58
CA GLU A 32 -6.74 -3.22 7.66
C GLU A 32 -6.70 -2.47 9.02
N LEU A 33 -5.57 -1.83 9.35
CA LEU A 33 -5.45 -1.06 10.59
C LEU A 33 -6.37 0.16 10.60
N ASP A 34 -6.43 0.90 9.49
CA ASP A 34 -7.28 2.07 9.34
C ASP A 34 -8.76 1.70 9.38
N ARG A 35 -9.13 0.54 8.85
CA ARG A 35 -10.50 0.01 8.92
C ARG A 35 -10.94 -0.30 10.34
N GLN A 36 -10.06 -0.86 11.18
CA GLN A 36 -10.39 -1.21 12.57
C GLN A 36 -10.76 0.01 13.43
N VAL A 37 -10.27 1.19 13.06
CA VAL A 37 -10.48 2.43 13.82
C VAL A 37 -11.31 3.46 13.06
N GLU A 38 -11.90 3.07 11.92
CA GLU A 38 -12.65 3.96 11.02
C GLU A 38 -11.87 5.24 10.69
N HIS A 39 -10.57 5.07 10.39
CA HIS A 39 -9.65 6.17 10.16
C HIS A 39 -10.09 7.00 8.94
N PRO A 40 -10.02 8.35 8.98
CA PRO A 40 -10.42 9.20 7.86
C PRO A 40 -9.65 8.92 6.57
N ASP A 41 -8.41 8.42 6.67
CA ASP A 41 -7.54 8.18 5.50
C ASP A 41 -7.82 6.82 4.84
N LEU A 42 -8.67 5.97 5.42
CA LEU A 42 -8.98 4.63 4.91
C LEU A 42 -9.35 4.61 3.42
N ALA A 43 -10.12 5.60 2.98
CA ALA A 43 -10.54 5.72 1.59
C ALA A 43 -9.36 5.99 0.65
N ASP A 44 -8.47 6.90 1.04
CA ASP A 44 -7.30 7.28 0.25
C ASP A 44 -6.26 6.14 0.22
N ASP A 45 -6.03 5.48 1.36
CA ASP A 45 -5.13 4.33 1.44
C ASP A 45 -5.63 3.12 0.66
N THR A 46 -6.95 2.90 0.64
CA THR A 46 -7.57 1.87 -0.21
C THR A 46 -7.41 2.21 -1.69
N ALA A 47 -7.61 3.47 -2.08
CA ALA A 47 -7.41 3.89 -3.46
C ALA A 47 -5.95 3.73 -3.91
N MET A 48 -5.00 4.02 -3.02
CA MET A 48 -3.57 3.81 -3.23
C MET A 48 -3.24 2.32 -3.43
N LEU A 49 -3.76 1.45 -2.55
CA LEU A 49 -3.58 -0.01 -2.66
C LEU A 49 -4.07 -0.52 -4.03
N GLU A 50 -5.27 -0.10 -4.44
CA GLU A 50 -5.84 -0.50 -5.72
C GLU A 50 -5.06 0.04 -6.92
N GLN A 51 -4.47 1.23 -6.81
CA GLN A 51 -3.57 1.74 -7.83
C GLN A 51 -2.32 0.87 -7.97
N VAL A 52 -1.64 0.56 -6.86
CA VAL A 52 -0.41 -0.23 -6.89
C VAL A 52 -0.68 -1.66 -7.36
N ARG A 53 -1.82 -2.26 -7.01
CA ARG A 53 -2.25 -3.56 -7.55
C ARG A 53 -2.41 -3.54 -9.08
N ARG A 54 -2.96 -2.46 -9.64
CA ARG A 54 -3.04 -2.29 -11.10
C ARG A 54 -1.66 -2.15 -11.73
N GLU A 55 -0.76 -1.38 -11.12
CA GLU A 55 0.62 -1.22 -11.58
C GLU A 55 1.35 -2.58 -11.58
N LEU A 56 1.23 -3.37 -10.50
CA LEU A 56 1.82 -4.70 -10.39
C LEU A 56 1.28 -5.66 -11.46
N ALA A 57 -0.02 -5.62 -11.74
CA ALA A 57 -0.63 -6.47 -12.77
C ALA A 57 -0.23 -6.08 -14.20
N GLN A 58 0.19 -4.83 -14.42
CA GLN A 58 0.65 -4.32 -15.71
C GLN A 58 2.17 -4.41 -15.90
N ALA A 59 2.92 -4.65 -14.82
CA ALA A 59 4.34 -4.89 -14.90
C ALA A 59 4.58 -6.15 -15.74
N PRO A 60 5.37 -6.09 -16.84
CA PRO A 60 5.68 -7.28 -17.61
C PRO A 60 6.40 -8.26 -16.69
N THR A 61 5.88 -9.48 -16.60
CA THR A 61 6.61 -10.60 -16.02
C THR A 61 7.82 -10.85 -16.92
N GLU A 62 8.97 -10.27 -16.57
CA GLU A 62 10.23 -10.69 -17.18
C GLU A 62 10.36 -12.19 -16.94
N THR A 63 10.28 -12.95 -18.05
CA THR A 63 10.25 -14.42 -18.11
C THR A 63 11.66 -14.98 -18.02
#